data_AF-A0A9X2N4C9-F1
#
_entry.id   AF-A0A9X2N4C9-F1
#
_cell.length_a   1.000
_cell.length_b   1.000
_cell.length_c   1.000
_cell.angle_alpha   90.00
_cell.angle_beta   90.00
_cell.angle_gamma   90.00
#
_symmetry.space_group_name_H-M   'P 1'
#
loop_
_entity.id
_entity.type
_entity.pdbx_description
1 polymer ?
#
loop_
_entity_poly.entity_id
_entity_poly.type
_entity_poly.pdbx_seq_one_letter_code
_entity_poly.pdbx_strand_id
1 'polypeptide(L)'
;MRKVFTTLAAAAALGTAALVAAPVANADVTTADTHPELATFTTAPAASIQAAGDGTPAGAVQWYKNHQGSTAYQGLCEKAAENAYGTTGVWASANAHWNGASPKHTTGTPPAGSFVYWNISAYGHVGIADGNGGFYASSVGGAIGHGSSVSYFTNYRGWTPGAVPHQ
;
A
#
# COMPACT_ATOMS: atom_id res chain seq x y z
N MET A 1 43.59 49.55 -17.94
CA MET A 1 43.67 48.31 -18.73
C MET A 1 42.32 47.61 -18.68
N ARG A 2 41.53 47.67 -19.77
CA ARG A 2 40.23 46.98 -19.88
C ARG A 2 40.34 45.99 -21.04
N LYS A 3 40.19 44.70 -20.72
CA LYS A 3 40.14 43.61 -21.71
C LYS A 3 38.73 43.51 -22.26
N VAL A 4 38.63 43.50 -23.59
CA VAL A 4 37.44 43.21 -24.40
C VAL A 4 37.36 41.69 -24.58
N PHE A 5 36.20 41.08 -24.36
CA PHE A 5 35.84 39.77 -24.93
C PHE A 5 34.32 39.69 -25.20
N THR A 6 34.03 39.68 -26.50
CA THR A 6 33.09 38.89 -27.30
C THR A 6 31.81 38.30 -26.66
N THR A 7 30.71 38.63 -27.33
CA THR A 7 29.34 38.07 -27.33
C THR A 7 29.21 36.55 -27.13
N LEU A 8 28.18 36.13 -26.38
CA LEU A 8 27.32 35.00 -26.75
C LEU A 8 25.97 35.11 -26.01
N ALA A 9 24.90 35.30 -26.77
CA ALA A 9 23.53 35.06 -26.31
C ALA A 9 23.29 33.55 -26.36
N ALA A 10 22.86 32.96 -25.24
CA ALA A 10 22.36 31.59 -25.21
C ALA A 10 20.98 31.60 -24.55
N ALA A 11 19.95 31.48 -25.39
CA ALA A 11 18.59 31.19 -24.99
C ALA A 11 18.56 29.75 -24.43
N ALA A 12 18.27 29.60 -23.14
CA ALA A 12 18.02 28.29 -22.54
C ALA A 12 16.57 27.89 -22.86
N ALA A 13 16.47 26.91 -23.75
CA ALA A 13 15.24 26.31 -24.23
C ALA A 13 14.43 25.66 -23.08
N LEU A 14 13.11 25.82 -23.18
CA LEU A 14 12.09 25.14 -22.39
C LEU A 14 12.30 23.62 -22.51
N GLY A 15 12.50 22.95 -21.37
CA GLY A 15 12.57 21.50 -21.28
C GLY A 15 11.26 20.87 -21.71
N THR A 16 11.30 20.12 -22.81
CA THR A 16 10.21 19.31 -23.33
C THR A 16 9.99 18.12 -22.39
N ALA A 17 8.80 18.02 -21.82
CA ALA A 17 8.34 16.81 -21.16
C ALA A 17 8.20 15.71 -22.22
N ALA A 18 9.01 14.65 -22.11
CA ALA A 18 8.82 13.45 -22.92
C ALA A 18 7.53 12.75 -22.45
N LEU A 19 6.44 12.95 -23.19
CA LEU A 19 5.29 12.05 -23.16
C LEU A 19 5.76 10.71 -23.70
N VAL A 20 5.95 9.74 -22.82
CA VAL A 20 6.11 8.34 -23.23
C VAL A 20 4.75 7.88 -23.73
N ALA A 21 4.52 7.99 -25.04
CA ALA A 21 3.37 7.39 -25.69
C ALA A 21 3.48 5.87 -25.53
N ALA A 22 2.51 5.26 -24.84
CA ALA A 22 2.29 3.83 -24.98
C ALA A 22 2.08 3.52 -26.47
N PRO A 23 2.62 2.41 -27.01
CA PRO A 23 2.27 2.02 -28.36
C PRO A 23 0.77 1.73 -28.37
N VAL A 24 -0.02 2.64 -28.93
CA VAL A 24 -1.32 2.27 -29.47
C VAL A 24 -1.01 1.32 -30.60
N ALA A 25 -1.10 0.02 -30.33
CA ALA A 25 -1.21 -0.93 -31.42
C ALA A 25 -2.45 -0.52 -32.20
N ASN A 26 -2.26 0.01 -33.40
CA ASN A 26 -3.31 0.03 -34.40
C ASN A 26 -3.63 -1.44 -34.67
N ALA A 27 -4.60 -1.98 -33.92
CA ALA A 27 -5.17 -3.28 -34.20
C ALA A 27 -5.95 -3.10 -35.50
N ASP A 28 -5.36 -3.51 -36.61
CA ASP A 28 -6.12 -3.74 -37.83
C ASP A 28 -7.20 -4.77 -37.48
N VAL A 29 -8.47 -4.39 -37.65
CA VAL A 29 -9.60 -5.30 -37.42
C VAL A 29 -9.50 -6.39 -38.48
N THR A 30 -9.17 -7.60 -38.05
CA THR A 30 -9.04 -8.75 -38.93
C THR A 30 -10.35 -9.54 -38.97
N THR A 31 -10.49 -10.45 -39.93
CA THR A 31 -11.65 -11.36 -40.00
C THR A 31 -11.84 -12.17 -38.71
N ALA A 32 -10.79 -12.36 -37.91
CA ALA A 32 -10.85 -13.01 -36.60
C ALA A 32 -11.60 -12.17 -35.54
N ASP A 33 -11.67 -10.84 -35.67
CA ASP A 33 -12.45 -9.96 -34.79
C ASP A 33 -13.96 -10.10 -35.02
N THR A 34 -14.38 -10.60 -36.18
CA THR A 34 -15.80 -10.78 -36.57
C THR A 34 -16.34 -12.20 -36.36
N HIS A 35 -15.51 -13.15 -35.95
CA HIS A 35 -15.89 -14.55 -35.72
C HIS A 35 -15.43 -15.01 -34.33
N PRO A 36 -16.22 -14.79 -33.27
CA PRO A 36 -15.83 -15.14 -31.89
C PRO A 36 -15.65 -16.65 -31.68
N GLU A 37 -16.12 -17.47 -32.62
CA GLU A 37 -15.99 -18.93 -32.62
C GLU A 37 -14.59 -19.46 -33.02
N LEU A 38 -13.72 -18.61 -33.59
CA LEU A 38 -12.35 -18.96 -34.01
C LEU A 38 -11.27 -18.41 -33.07
N ALA A 39 -11.66 -17.64 -32.06
CA ALA A 39 -10.74 -17.05 -31.09
C ALA A 39 -10.24 -18.12 -30.11
N THR A 40 -8.97 -18.51 -30.23
CA THR A 40 -8.30 -19.30 -29.20
C THR A 40 -7.76 -18.35 -28.14
N PHE A 41 -8.48 -18.19 -27.03
CA PHE A 41 -8.01 -17.42 -25.89
C PHE A 41 -6.88 -18.18 -25.20
N THR A 42 -5.65 -17.70 -25.35
CA THR A 42 -4.55 -18.16 -24.51
C THR A 42 -4.69 -17.44 -23.18
N THR A 43 -5.05 -18.16 -22.12
CA THR A 43 -5.03 -17.65 -20.75
C THR A 43 -3.61 -17.20 -20.42
N ALA A 44 -3.38 -15.89 -20.36
CA ALA A 44 -2.16 -15.37 -19.78
C ALA A 44 -2.05 -15.91 -18.34
N PRO A 45 -0.85 -16.30 -17.86
CA PRO A 45 -0.70 -16.64 -16.46
C PRO A 45 -1.15 -15.43 -15.65
N ALA A 46 -2.01 -15.67 -14.66
CA ALA A 46 -2.41 -14.63 -13.73
C ALA A 46 -1.14 -14.16 -13.00
N ALA A 47 -0.56 -13.04 -13.45
CA ALA A 47 0.29 -12.26 -12.57
C ALA A 47 -0.60 -11.91 -11.38
N SER A 48 -0.27 -12.46 -10.21
CA SER A 48 -0.93 -12.12 -8.96
C SER A 48 -0.52 -10.68 -8.61
N ILE A 49 -1.17 -9.72 -9.27
CA ILE A 49 -1.20 -8.34 -8.82
C ILE A 49 -1.99 -8.40 -7.52
N GLN A 50 -1.24 -8.49 -6.42
CA GLN A 50 -1.70 -8.31 -5.06
C GLN A 50 -2.26 -6.88 -4.95
N ALA A 51 -3.52 -6.72 -5.38
CA ALA A 51 -4.17 -5.43 -5.48
C ALA A 51 -4.28 -4.78 -4.11
N ALA A 52 -4.15 -3.47 -4.05
CA ALA A 52 -4.46 -2.71 -2.84
C ALA A 52 -5.95 -2.87 -2.48
N GLY A 53 -6.31 -2.68 -1.21
CA GLY A 53 -7.67 -2.80 -0.74
C GLY A 53 -8.59 -1.68 -1.25
N ASP A 54 -9.87 -1.77 -0.90
CA ASP A 54 -10.93 -0.89 -1.40
C ASP A 54 -11.19 0.36 -0.53
N GLY A 55 -10.35 0.58 0.49
CA GLY A 55 -10.50 1.68 1.45
C GLY A 55 -11.51 1.44 2.57
N THR A 56 -12.13 0.27 2.62
CA THR A 56 -13.08 -0.09 3.70
C THR A 56 -12.40 -0.93 4.79
N PRO A 57 -12.91 -0.88 6.04
CA PRO A 57 -12.47 -1.77 7.11
C PRO A 57 -12.54 -3.27 6.76
N ALA A 58 -13.62 -3.68 6.06
CA ALA A 58 -13.80 -5.06 5.62
C ALA A 58 -12.80 -5.44 4.53
N GLY A 59 -12.57 -4.55 3.57
CA GLY A 59 -11.57 -4.73 2.52
C GLY A 59 -10.15 -4.80 3.07
N ALA A 60 -9.82 -4.03 4.11
CA ALA A 60 -8.52 -4.10 4.77
C ALA A 60 -8.29 -5.46 5.44
N VAL A 61 -9.28 -5.99 6.16
CA VAL A 61 -9.22 -7.35 6.71
C VAL A 61 -9.09 -8.39 5.60
N GLN A 62 -9.87 -8.27 4.52
CA GLN A 62 -9.82 -9.20 3.40
C GLN A 62 -8.47 -9.15 2.67
N TRP A 63 -7.89 -7.96 2.53
CA TRP A 63 -6.57 -7.77 1.94
C TRP A 63 -5.53 -8.56 2.72
N TYR A 64 -5.47 -8.41 4.05
CA TYR A 64 -4.53 -9.17 4.87
C TYR A 64 -4.76 -10.69 4.78
N LYS A 65 -6.02 -11.15 4.72
CA LYS A 65 -6.35 -12.57 4.50
C LYS A 65 -5.80 -13.07 3.17
N ASN A 66 -5.94 -12.30 2.09
CA ASN A 66 -5.42 -12.63 0.76
C ASN A 66 -3.88 -12.61 0.69
N HIS A 67 -3.21 -12.01 1.68
CA HIS A 67 -1.76 -11.87 1.75
C HIS A 67 -1.12 -12.73 2.83
N GLN A 68 -1.88 -13.62 3.50
CA GLN A 68 -1.32 -14.51 4.51
C GLN A 68 -0.14 -15.32 3.97
N GLY A 69 0.91 -15.43 4.78
CA GLY A 69 2.17 -16.09 4.43
C GLY A 69 3.13 -15.24 3.60
N SER A 70 2.72 -14.05 3.13
CA SER A 70 3.60 -13.16 2.36
C SER A 70 4.75 -12.61 3.20
N THR A 71 5.98 -12.73 2.72
CA THR A 71 7.17 -12.12 3.32
C THR A 71 7.52 -10.75 2.71
N ALA A 72 6.82 -10.32 1.67
CA ALA A 72 7.12 -9.10 0.93
C ALA A 72 7.01 -7.80 1.76
N TYR A 73 6.31 -7.86 2.90
CA TYR A 73 6.06 -6.73 3.77
C TYR A 73 6.85 -6.76 5.09
N GLN A 74 7.86 -7.63 5.21
CA GLN A 74 8.73 -7.62 6.39
C GLN A 74 9.46 -6.29 6.52
N GLY A 75 9.42 -5.71 7.72
CA GLY A 75 9.94 -4.35 7.99
C GLY A 75 9.11 -3.21 7.38
N LEU A 76 8.02 -3.51 6.67
CA LEU A 76 7.18 -2.55 5.96
C LEU A 76 5.73 -2.55 6.49
N CYS A 77 5.57 -2.70 7.82
CA CYS A 77 4.26 -2.82 8.46
C CYS A 77 3.30 -1.68 8.13
N GLU A 78 3.78 -0.43 8.10
CA GLU A 78 2.97 0.73 7.72
C GLU A 78 2.46 0.62 6.28
N LYS A 79 3.35 0.29 5.34
CA LYS A 79 2.97 0.09 3.94
C LYS A 79 1.94 -1.03 3.77
N ALA A 80 2.04 -2.12 4.55
CA ALA A 80 1.04 -3.18 4.50
C ALA A 80 -0.34 -2.68 4.99
N ALA A 81 -0.37 -1.90 6.07
CA ALA A 81 -1.61 -1.36 6.62
C ALA A 81 -2.26 -0.34 5.66
N GLU A 82 -1.46 0.51 5.02
CA GLU A 82 -1.94 1.45 4.00
C GLU A 82 -2.43 0.73 2.74
N ASN A 83 -1.66 -0.25 2.24
CA ASN A 83 -2.06 -1.03 1.07
C ASN A 83 -3.37 -1.77 1.33
N ALA A 84 -3.61 -2.24 2.55
CA ALA A 84 -4.88 -2.85 2.94
C ALA A 84 -6.07 -1.87 2.83
N TYR A 85 -5.81 -0.56 2.96
CA TYR A 85 -6.79 0.50 2.76
C TYR A 85 -6.72 1.16 1.37
N GLY A 86 -5.97 0.60 0.42
CA GLY A 86 -5.92 1.14 -0.94
C GLY A 86 -4.96 2.31 -1.12
N THR A 87 -4.16 2.67 -0.11
CA THR A 87 -3.22 3.81 -0.15
C THR A 87 -1.77 3.36 -0.02
N THR A 88 -0.83 4.27 -0.26
CA THR A 88 0.58 4.03 0.01
C THR A 88 1.33 5.33 0.23
N GLY A 89 2.30 5.33 1.14
CA GLY A 89 3.17 6.48 1.43
C GLY A 89 2.48 7.64 2.15
N VAL A 90 1.41 7.39 2.91
CA VAL A 90 0.72 8.43 3.68
C VAL A 90 1.49 8.75 4.95
N TRP A 91 1.92 7.73 5.70
CA TRP A 91 2.71 7.88 6.92
C TRP A 91 4.10 7.31 6.74
N ALA A 92 5.10 8.03 7.25
CA ALA A 92 6.48 7.57 7.18
C ALA A 92 6.76 6.35 8.10
N SER A 93 5.91 6.11 9.10
CA SER A 93 6.04 5.01 10.06
C SER A 93 4.77 4.79 10.88
N ALA A 94 4.67 3.64 11.55
CA ALA A 94 3.60 3.35 12.50
C ALA A 94 3.55 4.34 13.68
N ASN A 95 4.71 4.88 14.09
CA ASN A 95 4.76 5.96 15.07
C ASN A 95 4.15 7.26 14.54
N ALA A 96 4.45 7.62 13.29
CA ALA A 96 3.86 8.81 12.66
C ALA A 96 2.34 8.64 12.52
N HIS A 97 1.90 7.48 12.04
CA HIS A 97 0.49 7.14 11.92
C HIS A 97 -0.22 7.22 13.27
N TRP A 98 0.28 6.54 14.31
CA TRP A 98 -0.31 6.64 15.65
C TRP A 98 -0.42 8.09 16.13
N ASN A 99 0.64 8.89 15.97
CA ASN A 99 0.66 10.27 16.46
C ASN A 99 -0.37 11.15 15.75
N GLY A 100 -0.51 11.01 14.43
CA GLY A 100 -1.44 11.81 13.62
C GLY A 100 -2.89 11.33 13.64
N ALA A 101 -3.14 10.02 13.71
CA ALA A 101 -4.50 9.47 13.71
C ALA A 101 -5.23 9.68 15.03
N SER A 102 -6.55 9.88 14.96
CA SER A 102 -7.44 10.09 16.10
C SER A 102 -8.86 9.57 15.78
N PRO A 103 -9.69 9.26 16.81
CA PRO A 103 -9.36 9.15 18.23
C PRO A 103 -8.45 7.96 18.55
N LYS A 104 -7.65 8.07 19.62
CA LYS A 104 -6.77 7.02 20.12
C LYS A 104 -7.44 6.27 21.27
N HIS A 105 -7.40 4.95 21.22
CA HIS A 105 -7.95 4.06 22.24
C HIS A 105 -6.85 3.15 22.78
N THR A 106 -6.58 3.22 24.09
CA THR A 106 -5.53 2.39 24.72
C THR A 106 -6.09 1.13 25.40
N THR A 107 -7.42 0.99 25.44
CA THR A 107 -8.14 -0.12 26.06
C THR A 107 -9.30 -0.59 25.18
N GLY A 108 -9.94 -1.69 25.59
CA GLY A 108 -11.08 -2.28 24.88
C GLY A 108 -10.68 -3.12 23.66
N THR A 109 -11.68 -3.80 23.09
CA THR A 109 -11.52 -4.60 21.88
C THR A 109 -11.62 -3.72 20.64
N PRO A 110 -10.58 -3.66 19.79
CA PRO A 110 -10.62 -2.88 18.56
C PRO A 110 -11.66 -3.46 17.58
N PRO A 111 -12.53 -2.65 16.97
CA PRO A 111 -13.42 -3.06 15.89
C PRO A 111 -12.63 -3.63 14.69
N ALA A 112 -13.28 -4.48 13.89
CA ALA A 112 -12.65 -5.03 12.69
C ALA A 112 -12.21 -3.89 11.74
N GLY A 113 -11.00 -3.99 11.21
CA GLY A 113 -10.41 -2.99 10.33
C GLY A 113 -9.72 -1.82 11.05
N SER A 114 -9.86 -1.66 12.36
CA SER A 114 -9.10 -0.65 13.11
C SER A 114 -7.60 -0.84 12.97
N PHE A 115 -6.85 0.26 12.92
CA PHE A 115 -5.40 0.20 13.01
C PHE A 115 -5.00 -0.09 14.45
N VAL A 116 -4.11 -1.05 14.63
CA VAL A 116 -3.61 -1.50 15.94
C VAL A 116 -2.12 -1.26 15.99
N TYR A 117 -1.62 -0.70 17.10
CA TYR A 117 -0.25 -0.20 17.19
C TYR A 117 0.51 -0.81 18.36
N TRP A 118 1.82 -0.99 18.16
CA TRP A 118 2.76 -1.46 19.19
C TRP A 118 4.03 -0.61 19.20
N ASN A 119 4.64 -0.50 20.38
CA ASN A 119 5.92 0.16 20.60
C ASN A 119 7.07 -0.86 20.74
N ILE A 120 7.38 -1.56 19.66
CA ILE A 120 8.39 -2.65 19.65
C ILE A 120 9.62 -2.35 18.80
N SER A 121 9.65 -1.23 18.10
CA SER A 121 10.77 -0.84 17.23
C SER A 121 10.90 0.68 17.17
N ALA A 122 12.01 1.18 16.61
CA ALA A 122 12.23 2.61 16.39
C ALA A 122 11.13 3.28 15.53
N TYR A 123 10.52 2.53 14.62
CA TYR A 123 9.44 3.00 13.73
C TYR A 123 8.04 2.60 14.24
N GLY A 124 7.95 1.87 15.36
CA GLY A 124 6.73 1.27 15.85
C GLY A 124 6.35 0.00 15.06
N HIS A 125 5.13 -0.47 15.28
CA HIS A 125 4.52 -1.52 14.48
C HIS A 125 3.02 -1.25 14.37
N VAL A 126 2.43 -1.58 13.21
CA VAL A 126 1.00 -1.43 12.95
C VAL A 126 0.45 -2.66 12.24
N GLY A 127 -0.82 -2.95 12.51
CA GLY A 127 -1.62 -3.99 11.86
C GLY A 127 -3.10 -3.60 11.85
N ILE A 128 -3.94 -4.52 11.39
CA ILE A 128 -5.39 -4.34 11.24
C ILE A 128 -6.13 -5.30 12.18
N ALA A 129 -7.00 -4.78 13.02
CA ALA A 129 -7.80 -5.58 13.95
C ALA A 129 -8.76 -6.51 13.22
N ASP A 130 -8.97 -7.71 13.78
CA ASP A 130 -9.94 -8.68 13.27
C ASP A 130 -11.36 -8.48 13.84
N GLY A 131 -11.52 -7.59 14.83
CA GLY A 131 -12.78 -7.31 15.53
C GLY A 131 -13.06 -8.16 16.76
N ASN A 132 -12.23 -9.17 17.04
CA ASN A 132 -12.42 -10.16 18.11
C ASN A 132 -11.27 -10.15 19.14
N GLY A 133 -10.42 -9.10 19.12
CA GLY A 133 -9.26 -8.97 19.99
C GLY A 133 -7.96 -9.50 19.40
N GLY A 134 -8.01 -10.07 18.20
CA GLY A 134 -6.86 -10.40 17.38
C GLY A 134 -6.57 -9.34 16.32
N PHE A 135 -5.60 -9.63 15.47
CA PHE A 135 -5.16 -8.71 14.41
C PHE A 135 -4.48 -9.46 13.25
N TYR A 136 -4.35 -8.77 12.14
CA TYR A 136 -3.47 -9.12 11.03
C TYR A 136 -2.34 -8.11 10.94
N ALA A 137 -1.10 -8.58 10.81
CA ALA A 137 0.04 -7.69 10.57
C ALA A 137 1.15 -8.43 9.83
N SER A 138 2.15 -7.69 9.37
CA SER A 138 3.45 -8.28 9.03
C SER A 138 4.16 -8.78 10.30
N SER A 139 5.22 -9.56 10.10
CA SER A 139 6.09 -10.07 11.18
C SER A 139 5.43 -11.04 12.18
N VAL A 140 4.17 -11.44 11.97
CA VAL A 140 3.57 -12.58 12.67
C VAL A 140 4.20 -13.85 12.11
N GLY A 141 5.04 -14.52 12.92
CA GLY A 141 5.82 -15.66 12.46
C GLY A 141 6.77 -15.36 11.30
N GLY A 142 7.18 -14.10 11.11
CA GLY A 142 8.05 -13.70 10.00
C GLY A 142 7.36 -13.49 8.64
N ALA A 143 6.03 -13.45 8.61
CA ALA A 143 5.24 -13.17 7.41
C ALA A 143 4.05 -12.24 7.73
N ILE A 144 3.23 -11.90 6.72
CA ILE A 144 1.86 -11.48 6.98
C ILE A 144 1.12 -12.67 7.61
N GLY A 145 0.55 -12.45 8.79
CA GLY A 145 -0.18 -13.48 9.51
C GLY A 145 -1.21 -12.90 10.45
N HIS A 146 -1.94 -13.80 11.10
CA HIS A 146 -2.97 -13.49 12.08
C HIS A 146 -2.48 -13.85 13.48
N GLY A 147 -2.63 -12.92 14.42
CA GLY A 147 -2.43 -13.16 15.85
C GLY A 147 -3.77 -13.12 16.57
N SER A 148 -4.08 -14.14 17.37
CA SER A 148 -5.37 -14.25 18.09
C SER A 148 -5.52 -13.25 19.25
N SER A 149 -4.46 -12.51 19.59
CA SER A 149 -4.49 -11.51 20.65
C SER A 149 -3.53 -10.38 20.32
N VAL A 150 -3.95 -9.13 20.54
CA VAL A 150 -3.09 -7.94 20.47
C VAL A 150 -1.88 -8.01 21.41
N SER A 151 -1.85 -8.93 22.36
CA SER A 151 -0.68 -9.19 23.21
C SER A 151 0.40 -10.08 22.56
N TYR A 152 0.20 -10.57 21.33
CA TYR A 152 1.21 -11.36 20.60
C TYR A 152 2.54 -10.61 20.48
N PHE A 153 2.48 -9.33 20.10
CA PHE A 153 3.61 -8.43 20.22
C PHE A 153 3.57 -7.75 21.59
N THR A 154 4.75 -7.57 22.19
CA THR A 154 4.89 -6.84 23.45
C THR A 154 4.58 -5.35 23.26
N ASN A 155 4.45 -4.60 24.35
CA ASN A 155 4.25 -3.14 24.32
C ASN A 155 3.08 -2.68 23.42
N TYR A 156 1.92 -3.32 23.58
CA TYR A 156 0.68 -2.86 22.98
C TYR A 156 0.44 -1.38 23.32
N ARG A 157 0.22 -0.57 22.29
CA ARG A 157 0.03 0.88 22.44
C ARG A 157 -1.45 1.26 22.42
N GLY A 158 -2.25 0.60 21.59
CA GLY A 158 -3.65 0.92 21.39
C GLY A 158 -4.09 0.78 19.94
N TRP A 159 -5.24 1.37 19.63
CA TRP A 159 -5.84 1.35 18.31
C TRP A 159 -6.51 2.69 17.95
N THR A 160 -6.74 2.90 16.66
CA THR A 160 -7.53 4.01 16.10
C THR A 160 -8.61 3.45 15.16
N PRO A 161 -9.71 4.17 14.91
CA PRO A 161 -10.74 3.71 13.97
C PRO A 161 -10.19 3.43 12.59
N GLY A 162 -10.76 2.42 11.93
CA GLY A 162 -10.42 2.05 10.57
C GLY A 162 -10.97 3.08 9.57
N ALA A 163 -10.10 3.67 8.78
CA ALA A 163 -10.41 4.61 7.70
C ALA A 163 -9.26 4.66 6.71
N VAL A 164 -9.51 5.17 5.50
CA VAL A 164 -8.45 5.46 4.53
C VAL A 164 -7.41 6.40 5.18
N PRO A 165 -6.13 6.01 5.29
CA PRO A 165 -5.11 6.84 5.90
C PRO A 165 -4.99 8.21 5.23
N HIS A 166 -4.88 9.27 6.04
CA HIS A 166 -4.60 10.63 5.62
C HIS A 166 -3.81 11.37 6.71
N GLN A 167 -3.02 12.40 6.37
CA GLN A 167 -2.31 13.25 7.34
C GLN A 167 -3.14 14.42 7.83
#